data_AF-A0A7Y1UKN2-F1
#
_entry.id   AF-A0A7Y1UKN2-F1
#
_cell.length_a   1.000
_cell.length_b   1.000
_cell.length_c   1.000
_cell.angle_alpha   90.00
_cell.angle_beta   90.00
_cell.angle_gamma   90.00
#
_symmetry.space_group_name_H-M   'P 1'
#
loop_
_entity.id
_entity.type
_entity.pdbx_description
1 polymer ?
#
loop_
_entity_poly.entity_id
_entity_poly.type
_entity_poly.pdbx_seq_one_letter_code
_entity_poly.pdbx_strand_id
1 'polypeptide(L)'
;MKKPNSKHRKGFTLVELLVVIAIIVALAALATPQIFKALKRAAMAEAINNVKQVKLALDSFAMDFDGQYPNKDTSKRLTGSEEEITDANTAYRQLFFSGDTQSEKIFWVKGSSIATSSPDDKITDGSGTISENEILKPGDCHWAYVSEQSNVSNPSRPLVLDSFKSGEDNFDPTLWDNKAVVLRIDSSARAERLGVTGEAKNKVLDSAGENIFSTQSAAWVGSGLQPSQLLEQPLKRSN
;
A
#
# COMPACT_ATOMS: atom_id res chain seq x y z
N MET A 1 69.75 39.22 7.19
CA MET A 1 69.09 37.95 7.59
C MET A 1 67.70 38.27 8.15
N LYS A 2 66.61 37.80 7.50
CA LYS A 2 65.22 37.99 7.96
C LYS A 2 64.83 36.82 8.88
N LYS A 3 64.41 37.09 10.12
CA LYS A 3 63.94 36.07 11.08
C LYS A 3 62.53 35.60 10.68
N PRO A 4 62.25 34.28 10.63
CA PRO A 4 60.91 33.78 10.37
C PRO A 4 60.01 34.01 11.60
N ASN A 5 58.88 34.69 11.39
CA ASN A 5 57.89 34.93 12.43
C ASN A 5 57.12 33.62 12.70
N SER A 6 57.44 32.92 13.79
CA SER A 6 56.72 31.73 14.24
C SER A 6 55.37 32.14 14.85
N LYS A 7 54.34 32.26 14.00
CA LYS A 7 52.95 32.40 14.47
C LYS A 7 52.58 31.18 15.30
N HIS A 8 52.42 31.36 16.61
CA HIS A 8 51.92 30.32 17.50
C HIS A 8 50.53 29.90 17.01
N ARG A 9 50.39 28.65 16.57
CA ARG A 9 49.09 28.08 16.22
C ARG A 9 48.35 27.84 17.54
N LYS A 10 47.31 28.63 17.81
CA LYS A 10 46.42 28.41 18.96
C LYS A 10 45.74 27.05 18.79
N GLY A 11 45.89 26.16 19.76
CA GLY A 11 45.16 24.89 19.81
C GLY A 11 43.72 25.12 20.26
N PHE A 12 42.82 24.22 19.86
CA PHE A 12 41.42 24.22 20.27
C PHE A 12 41.31 23.88 21.76
N THR A 13 40.48 24.60 22.51
CA THR A 13 40.21 24.30 23.93
C THR A 13 39.09 23.27 24.06
N LEU A 14 39.11 22.49 25.15
CA LEU A 14 38.04 21.54 25.50
C LEU A 14 36.67 22.21 25.60
N VAL A 15 36.62 23.45 26.11
CA VAL A 15 35.38 24.21 26.28
C VAL A 15 34.79 24.62 24.93
N GLU A 16 35.63 25.09 23.99
CA GLU A 16 35.17 25.43 22.64
C GLU A 16 34.58 24.21 21.93
N LEU A 17 35.21 23.03 22.06
CA LEU A 17 34.68 21.79 21.49
C LEU A 17 33.35 21.39 22.15
N LEU A 18 33.22 21.54 23.47
CA LEU A 18 32.02 21.20 24.22
C LEU A 18 30.82 22.06 23.81
N VAL A 19 31.01 23.37 23.66
CA VAL A 19 29.94 24.27 23.20
C VAL A 19 29.47 23.91 21.80
N VAL A 20 30.39 23.54 20.89
CA VAL A 20 30.05 23.15 19.53
C VAL A 20 29.18 21.88 19.50
N ILE A 21 29.56 20.84 20.24
CA ILE A 21 28.75 19.62 20.30
C ILE A 21 27.38 19.88 20.94
N ALA A 22 27.30 20.76 21.95
CA ALA A 22 26.03 21.12 22.58
C ALA A 22 25.08 21.81 21.58
N ILE A 23 25.60 22.71 20.75
CA ILE A 23 24.83 23.37 19.69
C ILE A 23 24.38 22.34 18.64
N ILE A 24 25.26 21.44 18.20
CA ILE A 24 24.93 20.39 17.22
C ILE A 24 23.79 19.49 17.75
N VAL A 25 23.87 19.05 19.00
CA VAL A 25 22.85 18.21 19.63
C VAL A 25 21.52 18.95 19.73
N ALA A 26 21.52 20.21 20.15
CA ALA A 26 20.30 21.02 20.22
C ALA A 26 19.63 21.17 18.86
N LEU A 27 20.40 21.45 17.80
CA LEU A 27 19.88 21.56 16.44
C LEU A 27 19.37 20.21 15.91
N ALA A 28 20.10 19.12 16.14
CA ALA A 28 19.69 17.78 15.73
C ALA A 28 18.39 17.33 16.42
N ALA A 29 18.21 17.65 17.70
CA ALA A 29 17.01 17.32 18.46
C ALA A 29 15.74 17.98 17.88
N LEU A 30 15.84 19.23 17.41
CA LEU A 30 14.72 19.93 16.77
C LEU A 30 14.42 19.39 15.37
N ALA A 31 15.44 18.94 14.63
CA ALA A 31 15.30 18.45 13.26
C ALA A 31 14.70 17.02 13.19
N THR A 32 15.09 16.15 14.12
CA THR A 32 14.74 14.71 14.13
C THR A 32 13.25 14.39 13.95
N PRO A 33 12.28 14.98 14.70
CA PRO A 33 10.86 14.65 14.54
C PRO A 33 10.29 15.05 13.17
N GLN A 34 10.83 16.11 12.55
CA GLN A 34 10.38 16.55 11.23
C GLN A 34 10.85 15.60 10.13
N ILE A 35 12.06 15.05 10.27
CA ILE A 35 12.61 14.04 9.35
C ILE A 35 11.73 12.80 9.33
N PHE A 36 11.31 12.28 10.50
CA PHE A 36 10.43 11.11 10.55
C PHE A 36 9.06 11.35 9.87
N LYS A 37 8.47 12.54 10.06
CA LYS A 37 7.24 12.92 9.35
C LYS A 37 7.44 13.00 7.83
N ALA A 38 8.58 13.54 7.39
CA ALA A 38 8.92 13.62 5.98
C ALA A 38 9.11 12.23 5.37
N LEU A 39 9.82 11.33 6.06
CA LEU A 39 10.00 9.94 5.62
C LEU A 39 8.67 9.18 5.50
N LYS A 40 7.75 9.34 6.46
CA LYS A 40 6.40 8.75 6.35
C LYS A 40 5.61 9.28 5.15
N ARG A 41 5.68 10.59 4.88
CA ARG A 41 5.05 11.20 3.70
C ARG A 41 5.66 10.70 2.40
N ALA A 42 6.98 10.51 2.36
CA ALA A 42 7.67 9.95 1.20
C ALA A 42 7.23 8.50 0.95
N ALA A 43 7.17 7.67 2.00
CA ALA A 43 6.66 6.30 1.90
C ALA A 43 5.19 6.24 1.44
N MET A 44 4.35 7.17 1.89
CA MET A 44 2.96 7.29 1.41
C MET A 44 2.89 7.68 -0.06
N ALA A 45 3.73 8.61 -0.50
CA ALA A 45 3.79 9.02 -1.90
C ALA A 45 4.24 7.85 -2.80
N GLU A 46 5.20 7.05 -2.33
CA GLU A 46 5.62 5.80 -2.97
C GLU A 46 4.48 4.79 -3.01
N ALA A 47 3.75 4.57 -1.92
CA ALA A 47 2.59 3.68 -1.87
C ALA A 47 1.49 4.11 -2.86
N ILE A 48 1.21 5.42 -2.97
CA ILE A 48 0.27 5.96 -3.97
C ILE A 48 0.77 5.71 -5.41
N ASN A 49 2.08 5.77 -5.67
CA ASN A 49 2.62 5.45 -6.99
C ASN A 49 2.58 3.95 -7.26
N ASN A 50 2.82 3.11 -6.25
CA ASN A 50 2.73 1.66 -6.35
C ASN A 50 1.30 1.21 -6.64
N VAL A 51 0.30 1.73 -5.91
CA VAL A 51 -1.11 1.38 -6.18
C VAL A 51 -1.59 1.86 -7.55
N LYS A 52 -1.04 2.96 -8.07
CA LYS A 52 -1.29 3.38 -9.46
C LYS A 52 -0.68 2.43 -10.49
N GLN A 53 0.50 1.88 -10.22
CA GLN A 53 1.07 0.82 -11.07
C GLN A 53 0.23 -0.46 -11.01
N VAL A 54 -0.30 -0.81 -9.84
CA VAL A 54 -1.28 -1.90 -9.69
C VAL A 54 -2.53 -1.60 -10.53
N LYS A 55 -3.04 -0.36 -10.52
CA LYS A 55 -4.18 0.04 -11.38
C LYS A 55 -3.89 -0.17 -12.86
N LEU A 56 -2.69 0.21 -13.32
CA LEU A 56 -2.32 0.02 -14.72
C LEU A 56 -2.31 -1.47 -15.09
N ALA A 57 -1.80 -2.35 -14.22
CA ALA A 57 -1.84 -3.79 -14.43
C ALA A 57 -3.29 -4.32 -14.42
N LEU A 58 -4.13 -3.86 -13.50
CA LEU A 58 -5.56 -4.22 -13.44
C LEU A 58 -6.32 -3.77 -14.69
N ASP A 59 -6.02 -2.59 -15.22
CA ASP A 59 -6.65 -2.07 -16.45
C ASP A 59 -6.20 -2.84 -17.68
N SER A 60 -4.91 -3.17 -17.76
CA SER A 60 -4.35 -4.02 -18.81
C SER A 60 -5.03 -5.38 -18.80
N PHE A 61 -5.13 -6.01 -17.62
CA PHE A 61 -5.87 -7.26 -17.43
C PHE A 61 -7.33 -7.13 -17.88
N ALA A 62 -8.02 -6.09 -17.43
CA ALA A 62 -9.43 -5.89 -17.79
C ALA A 62 -9.63 -5.76 -19.31
N MET A 63 -8.65 -5.24 -20.07
CA MET A 63 -8.74 -5.18 -21.53
C MET A 63 -8.77 -6.57 -22.18
N ASP A 64 -8.05 -7.55 -21.61
CA ASP A 64 -7.98 -8.92 -22.13
C ASP A 64 -9.14 -9.80 -21.62
N PHE A 65 -9.79 -9.39 -20.53
CA PHE A 65 -10.85 -10.15 -19.83
C PHE A 65 -12.23 -9.47 -19.86
N ASP A 66 -12.64 -8.92 -21.01
CA ASP A 66 -13.98 -8.35 -21.25
C ASP A 66 -14.37 -7.21 -20.27
N GLY A 67 -13.38 -6.44 -19.83
CA GLY A 67 -13.53 -5.35 -18.87
C GLY A 67 -13.59 -5.78 -17.41
N GLN A 68 -13.52 -7.08 -17.12
CA GLN A 68 -13.57 -7.60 -15.75
C GLN A 68 -12.21 -7.47 -15.07
N TYR A 69 -12.20 -6.98 -13.83
CA TYR A 69 -11.04 -7.13 -12.96
C TYR A 69 -10.97 -8.57 -12.43
N PRO A 70 -9.83 -9.01 -11.84
CA PRO A 70 -9.68 -10.36 -11.34
C PRO A 70 -10.86 -10.81 -10.48
N ASN A 71 -11.54 -11.87 -10.91
CA ASN A 71 -12.66 -12.50 -10.23
C ASN A 71 -12.58 -14.03 -10.42
N LYS A 72 -13.58 -14.74 -9.92
CA LYS A 72 -13.63 -16.21 -10.03
C LYS A 72 -13.67 -16.69 -11.49
N ASP A 73 -14.40 -15.98 -12.35
CA ASP A 73 -14.57 -16.34 -13.76
C ASP A 73 -13.28 -16.10 -14.57
N THR A 74 -12.57 -15.01 -14.30
CA THR A 74 -11.28 -14.73 -14.95
C THR A 74 -10.20 -15.73 -14.52
N SER A 75 -10.21 -16.15 -13.25
CA SER A 75 -9.31 -17.22 -12.78
C SER A 75 -9.54 -18.51 -13.56
N LYS A 76 -10.80 -18.94 -13.69
CA LYS A 76 -11.17 -20.14 -14.45
C LYS A 76 -10.72 -20.08 -15.90
N ARG A 77 -10.85 -18.93 -16.55
CA ARG A 77 -10.41 -18.72 -17.93
C ARG A 77 -8.89 -18.81 -18.09
N LEU A 78 -8.14 -18.41 -17.06
CA LEU A 78 -6.69 -18.32 -17.08
C LEU A 78 -6.02 -19.64 -16.70
N THR A 79 -6.47 -20.29 -15.63
CA THR A 79 -5.84 -21.50 -15.07
C THR A 79 -6.56 -22.79 -15.48
N GLY A 80 -7.79 -22.69 -16.01
CA GLY A 80 -8.65 -23.84 -16.31
C GLY A 80 -9.31 -24.45 -15.06
N SER A 81 -9.01 -23.96 -13.87
CA SER A 81 -9.61 -24.37 -12.60
C SER A 81 -10.36 -23.21 -11.95
N GLU A 82 -11.53 -23.48 -11.38
CA GLU A 82 -12.21 -22.51 -10.52
C GLU A 82 -11.49 -22.41 -9.18
N GLU A 83 -10.51 -21.53 -9.11
CA GLU A 83 -9.93 -21.13 -7.83
C GLU A 83 -10.85 -20.08 -7.19
N GLU A 84 -11.27 -20.34 -5.96
CA GLU A 84 -11.99 -19.32 -5.18
C GLU A 84 -11.01 -18.22 -4.79
N ILE A 85 -11.36 -16.97 -5.10
CA ILE A 85 -10.64 -15.83 -4.58
C ILE A 85 -11.08 -15.65 -3.13
N THR A 86 -10.25 -16.09 -2.20
CA THR A 86 -10.49 -15.96 -0.75
C THR A 86 -9.70 -14.81 -0.12
N ASP A 87 -8.78 -14.22 -0.90
CA ASP A 87 -7.83 -13.22 -0.44
C ASP A 87 -7.29 -12.40 -1.61
N ALA A 88 -6.73 -11.24 -1.29
CA ALA A 88 -6.23 -10.32 -2.31
C ALA A 88 -5.02 -10.88 -3.08
N ASN A 89 -4.19 -11.73 -2.46
CA ASN A 89 -3.02 -12.29 -3.14
C ASN A 89 -3.46 -13.19 -4.29
N THR A 90 -4.45 -14.05 -4.07
CA THR A 90 -5.04 -14.93 -5.08
C THR A 90 -5.64 -14.12 -6.25
N ALA A 91 -6.32 -13.00 -5.97
CA ALA A 91 -6.80 -12.10 -7.02
C ALA A 91 -5.63 -11.53 -7.86
N TYR A 92 -4.60 -10.99 -7.20
CA TYR A 92 -3.49 -10.35 -7.90
C TYR A 92 -2.55 -11.31 -8.62
N ARG A 93 -2.47 -12.59 -8.21
CA ARG A 93 -1.70 -13.61 -8.93
C ARG A 93 -2.15 -13.77 -10.38
N GLN A 94 -3.43 -13.53 -10.68
CA GLN A 94 -3.94 -13.54 -12.05
C GLN A 94 -3.22 -12.53 -12.96
N LEU A 95 -2.74 -11.41 -12.42
CA LEU A 95 -1.96 -10.39 -13.15
C LEU A 95 -0.56 -10.90 -13.55
N PHE A 96 -0.02 -11.87 -12.81
CA PHE A 96 1.27 -12.49 -13.15
C PHE A 96 1.08 -13.59 -14.20
N PHE A 97 0.03 -14.39 -14.06
CA PHE A 97 -0.28 -15.46 -15.01
C PHE A 97 -0.69 -14.94 -16.39
N SER A 98 -1.37 -13.81 -16.46
CA SER A 98 -1.69 -13.09 -17.70
C SER A 98 -0.50 -12.35 -18.31
N GLY A 99 0.53 -12.05 -17.51
CA GLY A 99 1.71 -11.30 -17.93
C GLY A 99 1.58 -9.78 -17.82
N ASP A 100 0.52 -9.26 -17.19
CA ASP A 100 0.30 -7.82 -16.94
C ASP A 100 1.29 -7.23 -15.93
N THR A 101 1.85 -8.06 -15.05
CA THR A 101 2.94 -7.67 -14.15
C THR A 101 3.94 -8.80 -13.93
N GLN A 102 5.19 -8.42 -13.67
CA GLN A 102 6.26 -9.32 -13.26
C GLN A 102 6.94 -8.85 -11.97
N SER A 103 6.48 -7.74 -11.38
CA SER A 103 7.09 -7.18 -10.18
C SER A 103 6.12 -7.29 -9.01
N GLU A 104 6.61 -7.87 -7.93
CA GLU A 104 5.91 -7.95 -6.65
C GLU A 104 6.07 -6.66 -5.84
N LYS A 105 7.10 -5.86 -6.14
CA LYS A 105 7.39 -4.59 -5.43
C LYS A 105 6.21 -3.62 -5.42
N ILE A 106 5.39 -3.59 -6.47
CA ILE A 106 4.21 -2.70 -6.53
C ILE A 106 3.11 -3.11 -5.54
N PHE A 107 3.15 -4.34 -5.03
CA PHE A 107 2.22 -4.85 -4.01
C PHE A 107 2.73 -4.64 -2.58
N TRP A 108 3.99 -4.23 -2.43
CA TRP A 108 4.61 -4.03 -1.13
C TRP A 108 4.62 -2.58 -0.69
N VAL A 109 4.42 -2.38 0.61
CA VAL A 109 4.46 -1.07 1.27
C VAL A 109 5.30 -1.16 2.53
N LYS A 110 6.33 -0.32 2.60
CA LYS A 110 7.22 -0.24 3.75
C LYS A 110 6.47 0.17 5.02
N GLY A 111 6.60 -0.65 6.06
CA GLY A 111 5.99 -0.40 7.37
C GLY A 111 4.58 -0.96 7.53
N SER A 112 4.05 -1.64 6.50
CA SER A 112 2.81 -2.40 6.58
C SER A 112 2.86 -3.43 7.71
N SER A 113 1.75 -3.58 8.44
CA SER A 113 1.59 -4.60 9.48
C SER A 113 1.30 -6.01 8.92
N ILE A 114 0.99 -6.09 7.62
CA ILE A 114 0.71 -7.33 6.90
C ILE A 114 1.85 -7.67 5.95
N ALA A 115 2.33 -6.71 5.16
CA ALA A 115 3.44 -6.90 4.22
C ALA A 115 4.80 -6.75 4.90
N THR A 116 5.24 -7.80 5.60
CA THR A 116 6.36 -7.73 6.57
C THR A 116 7.74 -7.92 5.96
N SER A 117 7.84 -8.48 4.75
CA SER A 117 9.11 -8.72 4.05
C SER A 117 9.09 -7.99 2.72
N SER A 118 10.22 -7.37 2.35
CA SER A 118 10.37 -6.84 0.99
C SER A 118 10.32 -8.01 0.01
N PRO A 119 9.53 -7.93 -1.08
CA PRO A 119 9.47 -8.99 -2.08
C PRO A 119 10.84 -9.24 -2.72
N ASP A 120 11.06 -10.49 -3.11
CA ASP A 120 12.25 -10.94 -3.82
C ASP A 120 12.09 -10.88 -5.36
N ASP A 121 10.90 -10.53 -5.86
CA ASP A 121 10.50 -10.57 -7.28
C ASP A 121 10.73 -11.97 -7.89
N LYS A 122 10.71 -13.02 -7.05
CA LYS A 122 10.88 -14.39 -7.51
C LYS A 122 9.51 -14.94 -7.84
N ILE A 123 9.15 -14.85 -9.12
CA ILE A 123 7.83 -15.27 -9.61
C ILE A 123 7.81 -16.68 -10.22
N THR A 124 9.00 -17.27 -10.45
CA THR A 124 9.15 -18.59 -11.06
C THR A 124 9.67 -19.62 -10.07
N ASP A 125 9.24 -20.87 -10.27
CA ASP A 125 9.83 -22.00 -9.59
C ASP A 125 11.23 -22.35 -10.15
N GLY A 126 11.88 -23.35 -9.56
CA GLY A 126 13.19 -23.82 -10.04
C GLY A 126 13.20 -24.37 -11.48
N SER A 127 12.04 -24.51 -12.13
CA SER A 127 11.88 -24.94 -13.53
C SER A 127 11.71 -23.76 -14.50
N GLY A 128 11.57 -22.53 -13.99
CA GLY A 128 11.32 -21.33 -14.80
C GLY A 128 9.84 -21.10 -15.12
N THR A 129 8.93 -21.85 -14.50
CA THR A 129 7.48 -21.69 -14.67
C THR A 129 6.93 -20.78 -13.58
N ILE A 130 6.01 -19.88 -13.94
CA ILE A 130 5.30 -19.01 -13.01
C ILE A 130 4.52 -19.89 -12.02
N SER A 131 4.70 -19.69 -10.72
CA SER A 131 4.18 -20.58 -9.66
C SER A 131 3.54 -19.80 -8.51
N GLU A 132 2.34 -20.22 -8.10
CA GLU A 132 1.58 -19.65 -6.98
C GLU A 132 2.34 -19.71 -5.64
N ASN A 133 3.22 -20.71 -5.50
CA ASN A 133 4.03 -20.90 -4.29
C ASN A 133 5.16 -19.86 -4.15
N GLU A 134 5.49 -19.17 -5.24
CA GLU A 134 6.57 -18.18 -5.28
C GLU A 134 6.01 -16.75 -5.34
N ILE A 135 4.89 -16.55 -6.05
CA ILE A 135 4.25 -15.25 -6.28
C ILE A 135 3.35 -14.84 -5.11
N LEU A 136 3.54 -13.61 -4.65
CA LEU A 136 2.75 -12.94 -3.63
C LEU A 136 2.48 -13.87 -2.45
N LYS A 137 3.54 -14.38 -1.82
CA LYS A 137 3.41 -15.23 -0.64
C LYS A 137 2.75 -14.45 0.50
N PRO A 138 2.20 -15.13 1.52
CA PRO A 138 1.71 -14.46 2.71
C PRO A 138 2.77 -13.50 3.27
N GLY A 139 2.40 -12.21 3.36
CA GLY A 139 3.29 -11.12 3.78
C GLY A 139 4.02 -10.36 2.68
N ASP A 140 3.79 -10.65 1.40
CA ASP A 140 4.38 -9.91 0.28
C ASP A 140 3.39 -8.86 -0.30
N CYS A 141 2.09 -9.06 -0.11
CA CYS A 141 1.04 -8.14 -0.54
C CYS A 141 0.52 -7.28 0.63
N HIS A 142 0.43 -5.96 0.43
CA HIS A 142 -0.20 -5.02 1.35
C HIS A 142 -1.63 -4.65 0.95
N TRP A 143 -1.97 -4.75 -0.33
CA TRP A 143 -3.22 -4.18 -0.81
C TRP A 143 -4.39 -5.13 -0.59
N ALA A 144 -5.48 -4.61 -0.03
CA ALA A 144 -6.78 -5.26 -0.11
C ALA A 144 -7.41 -4.99 -1.48
N TYR A 145 -8.25 -5.91 -1.91
CA TYR A 145 -8.90 -5.89 -3.22
C TYR A 145 -10.40 -6.01 -3.06
N VAL A 146 -11.17 -5.32 -3.90
CA VAL A 146 -12.64 -5.43 -3.89
C VAL A 146 -13.10 -6.17 -5.15
N SER A 147 -13.55 -7.41 -4.97
CA SER A 147 -13.94 -8.36 -6.00
C SER A 147 -15.27 -8.01 -6.68
N GLU A 148 -15.62 -8.76 -7.74
CA GLU A 148 -16.88 -8.62 -8.50
C GLU A 148 -17.09 -7.21 -9.10
N GLN A 149 -16.02 -6.64 -9.65
CA GLN A 149 -16.03 -5.33 -10.30
C GLN A 149 -15.40 -5.36 -11.69
N SER A 150 -15.78 -4.37 -12.49
CA SER A 150 -15.29 -4.18 -13.86
C SER A 150 -14.89 -2.72 -14.10
N ASN A 151 -14.18 -2.45 -15.18
CA ASN A 151 -13.81 -1.10 -15.60
C ASN A 151 -15.01 -0.18 -15.95
N VAL A 152 -16.20 -0.75 -16.20
CA VAL A 152 -17.45 -0.03 -16.44
C VAL A 152 -18.36 0.07 -15.21
N SER A 153 -17.94 -0.51 -14.08
CA SER A 153 -18.66 -0.35 -12.81
C SER A 153 -18.63 1.11 -12.34
N ASN A 154 -19.42 1.45 -11.31
CA ASN A 154 -19.49 2.82 -10.79
C ASN A 154 -18.05 3.36 -10.51
N PRO A 155 -17.61 4.43 -11.21
CA PRO A 155 -16.23 4.92 -11.13
C PRO A 155 -15.79 5.32 -9.71
N SER A 156 -16.74 5.67 -8.85
CA SER A 156 -16.50 6.06 -7.45
C SER A 156 -16.26 4.87 -6.51
N ARG A 157 -16.45 3.62 -6.97
CA ARG A 157 -16.24 2.45 -6.13
C ARG A 157 -14.76 2.25 -5.80
N PRO A 158 -14.45 1.91 -4.53
CA PRO A 158 -13.10 1.48 -4.19
C PRO A 158 -12.78 0.16 -4.88
N LEU A 159 -11.55 0.05 -5.39
CA LEU A 159 -11.05 -1.13 -6.09
C LEU A 159 -9.85 -1.74 -5.35
N VAL A 160 -8.89 -0.90 -4.97
CA VAL A 160 -7.69 -1.29 -4.23
C VAL A 160 -7.49 -0.33 -3.07
N LEU A 161 -7.07 -0.84 -1.93
CA LEU A 161 -6.95 -0.04 -0.71
C LEU A 161 -5.98 -0.65 0.27
N ASP A 162 -5.52 0.15 1.24
CA ASP A 162 -4.65 -0.35 2.29
C ASP A 162 -5.28 -1.53 3.03
N SER A 163 -4.45 -2.50 3.40
CA SER A 163 -4.89 -3.60 4.25
C SER A 163 -5.41 -3.12 5.61
N PHE A 164 -6.42 -3.82 6.11
CA PHE A 164 -7.07 -3.60 7.39
C PHE A 164 -6.33 -4.29 8.53
N LYS A 165 -6.77 -4.05 9.76
CA LYS A 165 -6.45 -4.95 10.86
C LYS A 165 -7.17 -6.28 10.61
N SER A 166 -6.40 -7.37 10.60
CA SER A 166 -6.85 -8.75 10.31
C SER A 166 -8.27 -9.05 10.82
N GLY A 167 -9.18 -9.36 9.91
CA GLY A 167 -10.52 -9.89 10.23
C GLY A 167 -11.63 -8.85 10.48
N GLU A 168 -11.38 -7.55 10.24
CA GLU A 168 -12.39 -6.49 10.34
C GLU A 168 -12.27 -5.48 9.17
N ASP A 169 -13.32 -4.71 8.89
CA ASP A 169 -13.35 -3.58 7.94
C ASP A 169 -12.67 -2.30 8.50
N ASN A 170 -11.81 -2.45 9.52
CA ASN A 170 -11.15 -1.33 10.21
C ASN A 170 -9.72 -1.13 9.72
N PHE A 171 -9.45 0.04 9.14
CA PHE A 171 -8.13 0.40 8.63
C PHE A 171 -7.11 0.55 9.75
N ASP A 172 -5.83 0.31 9.46
CA ASP A 172 -4.74 0.58 10.40
C ASP A 172 -4.42 2.09 10.47
N PRO A 173 -4.73 2.79 11.58
CA PRO A 173 -4.49 4.22 11.67
C PRO A 173 -3.00 4.59 11.80
N THR A 174 -2.14 3.62 12.12
CA THR A 174 -0.76 3.90 12.54
C THR A 174 0.22 4.07 11.37
N LEU A 175 -0.07 3.41 10.25
CA LEU A 175 0.77 3.39 9.05
C LEU A 175 0.92 4.81 8.47
N TRP A 176 -0.21 5.49 8.32
CA TRP A 176 -0.33 6.72 7.55
C TRP A 176 -0.83 7.95 8.32
N ASP A 177 -0.72 7.93 9.65
CA ASP A 177 -1.15 9.04 10.52
C ASP A 177 -2.65 9.34 10.37
N ASN A 178 -3.48 8.35 10.75
CA ASN A 178 -4.95 8.35 10.64
C ASN A 178 -5.46 8.55 9.20
N LYS A 179 -4.79 7.93 8.23
CA LYS A 179 -5.23 7.89 6.85
C LYS A 179 -5.19 6.48 6.30
N ALA A 180 -5.89 6.25 5.20
CA ALA A 180 -5.75 5.08 4.35
C ALA A 180 -5.62 5.52 2.89
N VAL A 181 -4.84 4.80 2.10
CA VAL A 181 -4.80 4.96 0.65
C VAL A 181 -5.95 4.17 0.05
N VAL A 182 -6.73 4.85 -0.78
CA VAL A 182 -7.86 4.28 -1.52
C VAL A 182 -7.68 4.61 -3.00
N LEU A 183 -7.66 3.56 -3.82
CA LEU A 183 -7.74 3.61 -5.27
C LEU A 183 -9.16 3.23 -5.69
N ARG A 184 -9.74 4.05 -6.56
CA ARG A 184 -11.06 3.81 -7.16
C ARG A 184 -10.97 3.40 -8.63
N ILE A 185 -12.09 2.94 -9.17
CA ILE A 185 -12.21 2.50 -10.57
C ILE A 185 -11.84 3.63 -11.56
N ASP A 186 -12.18 4.88 -11.22
CA ASP A 186 -11.78 6.08 -11.99
C ASP A 186 -10.26 6.38 -12.00
N SER A 187 -9.44 5.49 -11.43
CA SER A 187 -7.99 5.61 -11.27
C SER A 187 -7.56 6.71 -10.30
N SER A 188 -8.49 7.30 -9.54
CA SER A 188 -8.13 8.21 -8.46
C SER A 188 -7.55 7.42 -7.28
N ALA A 189 -6.29 7.70 -6.96
CA ALA A 189 -5.59 7.17 -5.79
C ALA A 189 -5.35 8.31 -4.79
N ARG A 190 -5.94 8.23 -3.61
CA ARG A 190 -5.91 9.30 -2.60
C ARG A 190 -5.66 8.74 -1.21
N ALA A 191 -4.90 9.49 -0.41
CA ALA A 191 -4.81 9.27 1.03
C ALA A 191 -5.99 9.98 1.72
N GLU A 192 -6.94 9.19 2.19
CA GLU A 192 -8.17 9.65 2.83
C GLU A 192 -8.08 9.55 4.34
N ARG A 193 -8.69 10.50 5.04
CA ARG A 193 -8.67 10.52 6.50
C ARG A 193 -9.60 9.45 7.05
N LEU A 194 -9.12 8.75 8.08
CA LEU A 194 -9.93 7.83 8.85
C LEU A 194 -10.76 8.62 9.86
N GLY A 195 -11.99 8.16 10.11
CA GLY A 195 -12.77 8.61 11.24
C GLY A 195 -12.07 8.24 12.56
N VAL A 196 -12.26 9.08 13.58
CA VAL A 196 -11.51 8.99 14.85
C VAL A 196 -12.39 8.61 16.04
N THR A 197 -13.71 8.69 15.91
CA THR A 197 -14.67 8.52 17.01
C THR A 197 -15.90 7.72 16.59
N GLY A 198 -16.59 7.14 17.57
CA GLY A 198 -17.86 6.44 17.36
C GLY A 198 -17.76 5.30 16.34
N GLU A 199 -18.84 5.11 15.59
CA GLU A 199 -18.97 4.07 14.55
C GLU A 199 -18.09 4.32 13.32
N ALA A 200 -17.61 5.55 13.14
CA ALA A 200 -16.70 5.96 12.07
C ALA A 200 -15.22 5.68 12.38
N LYS A 201 -14.89 5.29 13.62
CA LYS A 201 -13.51 5.09 14.05
C LYS A 201 -12.81 4.06 13.16
N ASN A 202 -11.64 4.43 12.64
CA ASN A 202 -10.82 3.62 11.73
C ASN A 202 -11.49 3.26 10.39
N LYS A 203 -12.52 4.01 9.97
CA LYS A 203 -13.19 3.81 8.68
C LYS A 203 -12.94 5.00 7.76
N VAL A 204 -12.91 4.74 6.45
CA VAL A 204 -12.97 5.78 5.43
C VAL A 204 -14.44 6.11 5.18
N LEU A 205 -14.76 7.40 5.19
CA LEU A 205 -16.11 7.89 4.95
C LEU A 205 -16.18 8.58 3.58
N ASP A 206 -17.31 8.43 2.89
CA ASP A 206 -17.59 9.20 1.69
C ASP A 206 -17.98 10.65 2.03
N SER A 207 -18.30 11.44 0.99
CA SER A 207 -18.67 12.85 1.15
C SER A 207 -19.97 13.06 1.93
N ALA A 208 -20.83 12.03 2.05
CA ALA A 208 -22.05 12.07 2.85
C ALA A 208 -21.80 11.63 4.31
N GLY A 209 -20.58 11.18 4.64
CA GLY A 209 -20.22 10.68 5.96
C GLY A 209 -20.51 9.19 6.17
N GLU A 210 -20.89 8.47 5.11
CA GLU A 210 -21.15 7.04 5.17
C GLU A 210 -19.85 6.24 5.00
N ASN A 211 -19.75 5.09 5.69
CA ASN A 211 -18.64 4.17 5.46
C ASN A 211 -18.61 3.75 3.98
N ILE A 212 -17.45 3.81 3.33
CA ILE A 212 -17.30 3.44 1.90
C ILE A 212 -17.66 1.98 1.59
N PHE A 213 -17.75 1.11 2.61
CA PHE A 213 -18.25 -0.28 2.48
C PHE A 213 -19.71 -0.46 2.93
N SER A 214 -20.40 0.62 3.28
CA SER A 214 -21.84 0.60 3.56
C SER A 214 -22.62 0.51 2.26
N THR A 215 -23.72 -0.24 2.28
CA THR A 215 -24.71 -0.25 1.19
C THR A 215 -25.37 1.12 0.98
N GLN A 216 -25.28 2.01 1.98
CA GLN A 216 -25.78 3.39 1.94
C GLN A 216 -24.79 4.37 1.32
N SER A 217 -23.52 3.97 1.11
CA SER A 217 -22.54 4.85 0.47
C SER A 217 -22.89 5.09 -0.99
N ALA A 218 -22.67 6.31 -1.47
CA ALA A 218 -22.99 6.72 -2.84
C ALA A 218 -22.36 5.83 -3.94
N ALA A 219 -21.28 5.12 -3.63
CA ALA A 219 -20.63 4.18 -4.55
C ALA A 219 -21.45 2.89 -4.78
N TRP A 220 -22.32 2.52 -3.83
CA TRP A 220 -22.98 1.21 -3.76
C TRP A 220 -24.50 1.27 -3.75
N VAL A 221 -25.09 2.45 -3.48
CA VAL A 221 -26.55 2.63 -3.50
C VAL A 221 -27.16 2.10 -4.80
N GLY A 222 -28.18 1.26 -4.68
CA GLY A 222 -28.90 0.67 -5.81
C GLY A 222 -28.19 -0.49 -6.52
N SER A 223 -27.01 -0.90 -6.06
CA SER A 223 -26.27 -2.02 -6.68
C SER A 223 -26.78 -3.41 -6.31
N GLY A 224 -27.46 -3.54 -5.17
CA GLY A 224 -27.84 -4.85 -4.60
C GLY A 224 -26.67 -5.65 -4.02
N LEU A 225 -25.45 -5.13 -4.10
CA LEU A 225 -24.23 -5.77 -3.58
C LEU A 225 -24.04 -5.46 -2.10
N GLN A 226 -23.31 -6.32 -1.40
CA GLN A 226 -22.86 -6.12 -0.02
C GLN A 226 -21.35 -5.81 -0.04
N PRO A 227 -20.93 -4.53 0.00
CA PRO A 227 -19.56 -4.17 -0.30
C PRO A 227 -18.52 -4.75 0.66
N SER A 228 -18.89 -4.95 1.94
CA SER A 228 -18.04 -5.59 2.93
C SER A 228 -17.78 -7.07 2.63
N GLN A 229 -18.67 -7.75 1.90
CA GLN A 229 -18.51 -9.15 1.50
C GLN A 229 -17.68 -9.32 0.23
N LEU A 230 -17.47 -8.24 -0.53
CA LEU A 230 -16.63 -8.23 -1.72
C LEU A 230 -15.17 -7.91 -1.38
N LEU A 231 -14.88 -7.65 -0.11
CA LEU A 231 -13.57 -7.19 0.32
C LEU A 231 -12.65 -8.36 0.62
N GLU A 232 -11.64 -8.54 -0.22
CA GLU A 232 -10.60 -9.53 -0.05
C GLU A 232 -9.39 -8.90 0.64
N GLN A 233 -9.01 -9.44 1.81
CA GLN A 233 -7.84 -8.97 2.55
C GLN A 233 -6.58 -9.71 2.11
N PRO A 234 -5.39 -9.07 2.15
CA PRO A 234 -4.14 -9.76 1.83
C PRO A 234 -3.74 -10.73 2.95
N LEU A 235 -3.04 -11.80 2.56
CA LEU A 235 -2.59 -12.82 3.49
C LEU A 235 -1.42 -12.32 4.34
N LYS A 236 -1.61 -12.36 5.66
CA LYS A 236 -0.53 -12.09 6.61
C LYS A 236 0.36 -13.30 6.79
N ARG A 237 1.68 -13.08 6.78
CA ARG A 237 2.65 -14.13 7.13
C ARG A 237 2.40 -14.62 8.56
N SER A 238 2.21 -15.93 8.72
CA SER A 238 2.20 -16.56 10.04
C SER A 238 3.60 -16.43 10.66
N ASN A 239 3.68 -15.93 11.90
CA ASN A 239 4.93 -15.84 12.66
C ASN A 239 5.42 -17.23 13.09
#